data_AF-A0A4S1G3B1-F1
#
_entry.id   AF-A0A4S1G3B1-F1
#
_cell.length_a   1.000
_cell.length_b   1.000
_cell.length_c   1.000
_cell.angle_alpha   90.00
_cell.angle_beta   90.00
_cell.angle_gamma   90.00
#
_symmetry.space_group_name_H-M   'P 1'
#
loop_
_entity.id
_entity.type
_entity.pdbx_description
1 polymer ?
#
loop_
_entity_poly.entity_id
_entity_poly.type
_entity_poly.pdbx_seq_one_letter_code
_entity_poly.pdbx_strand_id
1 'polypeptide(L)'
;AVLMLVAVVMMLIPLPTFLVDILITANIAISVLVLLASFYVSHPLQFSSLPSVILIATLFRLAITITTTRLILLQADAGEIITAFGTFVVGGSIAVGLVIFLIITVAQFIVVARGA
;
A
#
# COMPACT_ATOMS: atom_id res chain seq x y z
N ALA A 1 -19.30 -10.08 0.73
CA ALA A 1 -20.36 -9.15 1.18
C ALA A 1 -19.98 -8.41 2.46
N VAL A 2 -19.70 -9.12 3.57
CA VAL A 2 -19.32 -8.51 4.87
C VAL A 2 -18.11 -7.58 4.78
N LEU A 3 -17.05 -7.97 4.04
CA LEU A 3 -15.86 -7.14 3.83
C LEU A 3 -16.14 -5.84 3.04
N MET A 4 -17.06 -5.87 2.08
CA MET A 4 -17.47 -4.66 1.35
C MET A 4 -18.29 -3.72 2.24
N LEU A 5 -19.14 -4.27 3.11
CA LEU A 5 -19.94 -3.49 4.04
C LEU A 5 -19.04 -2.81 5.10
N VAL A 6 -18.00 -3.50 5.56
CA VAL A 6 -16.96 -2.93 6.44
C VAL A 6 -16.16 -1.82 5.74
N ALA A 7 -15.79 -1.98 4.47
CA ALA A 7 -15.08 -0.95 3.70
C ALA A 7 -15.92 0.32 3.49
N VAL A 8 -17.22 0.19 3.25
CA VAL A 8 -18.15 1.32 3.11
C VAL A 8 -18.40 2.00 4.47
N VAL A 9 -18.48 1.25 5.57
CA VAL A 9 -18.62 1.80 6.93
C VAL A 9 -17.34 2.54 7.38
N MET A 10 -16.14 2.04 7.01
CA MET A 10 -14.87 2.77 7.20
C MET A 10 -14.80 4.09 6.42
N MET A 11 -15.57 4.24 5.34
CA MET A 11 -15.63 5.48 4.55
C MET A 11 -16.57 6.53 5.19
N LEU A 12 -17.55 6.10 5.99
CA LEU A 12 -18.51 6.94 6.70
C LEU A 12 -18.03 7.37 8.09
N ILE A 13 -17.22 6.55 8.75
CA ILE A 13 -16.66 6.82 10.09
C ILE A 13 -15.18 7.19 9.92
N PRO A 14 -14.77 8.45 10.20
CA PRO A 14 -13.36 8.82 10.19
C PRO A 14 -12.63 7.96 11.24
N LEU A 15 -11.84 7.01 10.76
CA LEU A 15 -11.03 6.17 11.63
C LEU A 15 -9.91 7.03 12.23
N PRO A 16 -9.73 7.02 13.56
CA PRO A 16 -8.62 7.71 14.20
C PRO A 16 -7.31 7.15 13.64
N THR A 17 -6.35 8.04 13.37
CA THR A 17 -5.02 7.76 12.80
C THR A 17 -4.31 6.59 13.50
N PHE A 18 -4.49 6.47 14.82
CA PHE A 18 -3.98 5.37 15.63
C PHE A 18 -4.40 3.97 15.16
N LEU A 19 -5.64 3.79 14.67
CA LEU A 19 -6.11 2.48 14.20
C LEU A 19 -5.46 2.12 12.85
N VAL A 20 -5.24 3.12 12.00
CA VAL A 20 -4.58 2.97 10.70
C VAL A 20 -3.12 2.58 10.90
N ASP A 21 -2.43 3.21 11.85
CA ASP A 21 -1.03 2.91 12.16
C ASP A 21 -0.84 1.48 12.71
N ILE A 22 -1.77 0.99 13.54
CA ILE A 22 -1.74 -0.40 14.01
C ILE A 22 -1.95 -1.39 12.86
N LEU A 23 -2.89 -1.12 11.96
CA LEU A 23 -3.15 -1.97 10.79
C LEU A 23 -1.96 -2.00 9.82
N ILE A 24 -1.31 -0.86 9.58
CA ILE A 24 -0.11 -0.76 8.75
C ILE A 24 1.06 -1.50 9.41
N THR A 25 1.28 -1.30 10.70
CA THR A 25 2.36 -1.97 11.46
C THR A 25 2.19 -3.48 11.44
N ALA A 26 0.98 -3.99 11.65
CA ALA A 26 0.69 -5.42 11.57
C ALA A 26 0.94 -5.97 10.15
N ASN A 27 0.58 -5.22 9.11
CA ASN A 27 0.80 -5.63 7.72
C ASN A 27 2.29 -5.74 7.38
N ILE A 28 3.10 -4.76 7.79
CA ILE A 28 4.56 -4.79 7.61
C ILE A 28 5.18 -5.94 8.40
N ALA A 29 4.77 -6.15 9.66
CA ALA A 29 5.26 -7.25 10.49
C ALA A 29 4.97 -8.62 9.86
N ILE A 30 3.75 -8.83 9.36
CA ILE A 30 3.37 -10.06 8.64
C ILE A 30 4.16 -10.19 7.34
N SER A 31 4.37 -9.10 6.60
CA SER A 31 5.15 -9.13 5.36
C SER A 31 6.61 -9.52 5.60
N VAL A 32 7.23 -9.02 6.66
CA VAL A 32 8.59 -9.41 7.08
C VAL A 32 8.64 -10.85 7.57
N LEU A 33 7.63 -11.32 8.31
CA LEU A 33 7.51 -12.72 8.71
C LEU A 33 7.37 -13.66 7.50
N VAL A 34 6.55 -13.29 6.51
CA VAL A 34 6.40 -14.03 5.26
C VAL A 34 7.69 -13.98 4.44
N LEU A 35 8.39 -12.85 4.42
CA LEU A 35 9.71 -12.74 3.78
C LEU A 35 10.71 -13.70 4.42
N LEU A 36 10.82 -13.70 5.75
CA LEU A 36 11.68 -14.64 6.48
C LEU A 36 11.27 -16.10 6.23
N ALA A 37 9.97 -16.38 6.22
CA ALA A 37 9.44 -17.72 5.93
C ALA A 37 9.74 -18.13 4.48
N SER A 38 9.70 -17.20 3.52
CA SER A 38 10.02 -17.46 2.11
C SER A 38 11.51 -17.74 1.89
N PHE A 39 12.39 -17.10 2.66
CA PHE A 39 13.80 -17.47 2.71
C PHE A 39 14.04 -18.87 3.28
N TYR A 40 13.09 -19.41 4.07
CA TYR A 40 13.13 -20.74 4.66
C TYR A 40 12.37 -21.83 3.87
N VAL A 41 11.50 -21.50 2.91
CA VAL A 41 10.60 -22.46 2.24
C VAL A 41 10.81 -22.48 0.73
N SER A 42 11.42 -23.57 0.23
CA SER A 42 11.72 -23.82 -1.19
C SER A 42 10.60 -24.50 -2.00
N HIS A 43 9.31 -24.39 -1.63
CA HIS A 43 8.22 -25.11 -2.34
C HIS A 43 7.11 -24.18 -2.88
N PRO A 44 6.91 -24.11 -4.20
CA PRO A 44 5.94 -23.25 -4.89
C PRO A 44 4.56 -23.92 -5.07
N LEU A 45 4.02 -24.54 -4.02
CA LEU A 45 2.66 -25.09 -4.06
C LEU A 45 1.70 -24.03 -3.52
N GLN A 46 0.90 -23.42 -4.42
CA GLN A 46 -0.51 -22.98 -4.29
C GLN A 46 -0.83 -21.87 -5.33
N PHE A 47 -0.51 -22.12 -6.61
CA PHE A 47 -0.76 -21.19 -7.73
C PHE A 47 -2.25 -20.93 -8.06
N SER A 48 -3.21 -21.51 -7.32
CA SER A 48 -4.65 -21.42 -7.62
C SER A 48 -5.40 -20.32 -6.86
N SER A 49 -4.83 -19.74 -5.80
CA SER A 49 -5.46 -18.64 -5.04
C SER A 49 -4.94 -17.25 -5.44
N LEU A 50 -3.85 -17.20 -6.23
CA LEU A 50 -3.20 -15.97 -6.68
C LEU A 50 -4.19 -14.95 -7.27
N PRO A 51 -5.09 -15.31 -8.22
CA PRO A 51 -5.99 -14.32 -8.83
C PRO A 51 -6.96 -13.68 -7.82
N SER A 52 -7.51 -14.47 -6.92
CA SER A 52 -8.48 -14.00 -5.91
C SER A 52 -7.81 -13.11 -4.86
N VAL A 53 -6.59 -13.47 -4.45
CA VAL A 53 -5.79 -12.67 -3.51
C VAL A 53 -5.34 -11.36 -4.15
N ILE A 54 -4.94 -11.38 -5.43
CA ILE A 54 -4.60 -10.18 -6.20
C ILE A 54 -5.82 -9.26 -6.33
N LEU A 55 -7.01 -9.80 -6.57
CA LEU A 55 -8.25 -9.00 -6.66
C LEU A 55 -8.54 -8.29 -5.34
N ILE A 56 -8.48 -9.00 -4.21
CA ILE A 56 -8.71 -8.42 -2.87
C ILE A 56 -7.61 -7.39 -2.55
N ALA A 57 -6.34 -7.70 -2.83
CA ALA A 57 -5.23 -6.78 -2.63
C ALA A 57 -5.35 -5.51 -3.48
N THR A 58 -5.86 -5.64 -4.71
CA THR A 58 -6.09 -4.50 -5.61
C THR A 58 -7.21 -3.61 -5.07
N LEU A 59 -8.33 -4.19 -4.63
CA LEU A 59 -9.43 -3.44 -4.02
C LEU A 59 -9.00 -2.73 -2.74
N PHE A 60 -8.22 -3.40 -1.89
CA PHE A 60 -7.65 -2.81 -0.69
C PHE A 60 -6.70 -1.65 -1.00
N ARG A 61 -5.83 -1.83 -2.00
CA ARG A 61 -4.93 -0.79 -2.50
C ARG A 61 -5.70 0.43 -3.01
N LEU A 62 -6.78 0.21 -3.78
CA LEU A 62 -7.64 1.30 -4.27
C LEU A 62 -8.31 2.06 -3.11
N ALA A 63 -8.86 1.35 -2.13
CA ALA A 63 -9.53 1.98 -0.98
C ALA A 63 -8.60 2.88 -0.15
N ILE A 64 -7.36 2.43 0.09
CA ILE A 64 -6.34 3.23 0.77
C ILE A 64 -5.96 4.44 -0.09
N THR A 65 -5.69 4.24 -1.37
CA THR A 65 -5.24 5.33 -2.27
C THR A 65 -6.30 6.43 -2.38
N ILE A 66 -7.58 6.08 -2.48
CA ILE A 66 -8.68 7.05 -2.56
C ILE A 66 -8.83 7.81 -1.24
N THR A 67 -8.82 7.10 -0.10
CA THR A 67 -8.97 7.72 1.23
C THR A 67 -7.81 8.65 1.55
N THR A 68 -6.57 8.22 1.31
CA THR A 68 -5.37 9.03 1.49
C THR A 68 -5.37 10.26 0.60
N THR A 69 -5.69 10.11 -0.69
CA THR A 69 -5.76 11.27 -1.62
C THR A 69 -6.80 12.28 -1.15
N ARG A 70 -7.95 11.83 -0.66
CA ARG A 70 -8.97 12.71 -0.10
C ARG A 70 -8.50 13.45 1.16
N LEU A 71 -7.81 12.78 2.08
CA LEU A 71 -7.27 13.40 3.29
C LEU A 71 -6.20 14.45 2.97
N ILE A 72 -5.27 14.12 2.05
CA ILE A 72 -4.26 15.06 1.56
C ILE A 72 -4.91 16.31 0.95
N LEU A 73 -5.92 16.13 0.09
CA LEU A 73 -6.54 17.25 -0.63
C LEU A 73 -7.49 18.10 0.23
N LEU A 74 -8.19 17.51 1.21
CA LEU A 74 -9.19 18.23 2.03
C LEU A 74 -8.64 18.76 3.35
N GLN A 75 -7.65 18.09 3.94
CA GLN A 75 -7.18 18.36 5.30
C GLN A 75 -5.69 18.74 5.34
N ALA A 76 -4.99 18.68 4.19
CA ALA A 76 -3.53 18.85 4.09
C ALA A 76 -2.73 17.91 5.02
N ASP A 77 -3.39 16.87 5.53
CA ASP A 77 -2.83 15.89 6.44
C ASP A 77 -2.87 14.53 5.74
N ALA A 78 -1.67 14.05 5.41
CA ALA A 78 -1.49 12.77 4.74
C ALA A 78 -1.44 11.61 5.75
N GLY A 79 -1.33 11.87 7.06
CA GLY A 79 -0.95 10.90 8.08
C GLY A 79 0.56 10.79 8.27
N GLU A 80 0.96 10.29 9.44
CA GLU A 80 2.36 10.26 9.89
C GLU A 80 3.23 9.33 9.04
N ILE A 81 2.70 8.17 8.64
CA ILE A 81 3.40 7.21 7.77
C ILE A 81 3.72 7.83 6.41
N ILE A 82 2.74 8.51 5.77
CA ILE A 82 2.92 9.07 4.42
C ILE A 82 3.84 10.29 4.46
N THR A 83 3.77 11.09 5.53
CA THR A 83 4.70 12.20 5.76
C THR A 83 6.12 11.67 5.97
N ALA A 84 6.31 10.67 6.83
CA ALA A 84 7.60 10.04 7.06
C ALA A 84 8.17 9.39 5.79
N PHE A 85 7.34 8.70 5.00
CA PHE A 85 7.74 8.14 3.71
C PHE A 85 8.14 9.23 2.71
N GLY A 86 7.37 10.32 2.66
CA GLY A 86 7.69 11.49 1.84
C GLY A 86 9.05 12.04 2.21
N THR A 87 9.31 12.30 3.50
CA THR A 87 10.61 12.82 3.96
C THR A 87 11.75 11.82 3.71
N PHE A 88 11.51 10.52 3.86
CA PHE A 88 12.49 9.45 3.61
C PHE A 88 12.87 9.37 2.13
N VAL A 89 11.90 9.35 1.22
CA VAL A 89 12.14 9.25 -0.24
C VAL A 89 12.78 10.53 -0.78
N VAL A 90 12.38 11.68 -0.25
CA VAL A 90 12.91 12.98 -0.66
C VAL A 90 14.33 13.21 -0.12
N GLY A 91 14.72 12.56 0.99
CA GLY A 91 16.09 12.56 1.50
C GLY A 91 16.68 13.96 1.76
N GLY A 92 15.82 14.97 1.96
CA GLY A 92 16.20 16.38 2.11
C GLY A 92 16.22 17.22 0.82
N SER A 93 15.94 16.66 -0.36
CA SER A 93 15.84 17.40 -1.62
C SER A 93 14.66 16.94 -2.47
N ILE A 94 13.66 17.82 -2.65
CA ILE A 94 12.45 17.55 -3.47
C ILE A 94 12.83 17.10 -4.89
N ALA A 95 13.93 17.60 -5.44
CA ALA A 95 14.44 17.18 -6.74
C ALA A 95 14.81 15.68 -6.78
N VAL A 96 15.44 15.15 -5.73
CA VAL A 96 15.81 13.73 -5.63
C VAL A 96 14.55 12.85 -5.56
N GLY A 97 13.57 13.26 -4.74
CA GLY A 97 12.30 12.55 -4.64
C GLY A 97 11.55 12.47 -5.98
N LEU A 98 11.57 13.55 -6.76
CA LEU A 98 10.93 13.60 -8.09
C LEU A 98 11.63 12.67 -9.09
N VAL A 99 12.97 12.61 -9.08
CA VAL A 99 13.74 11.68 -9.91
C VAL A 99 13.41 10.22 -9.58
N ILE A 100 13.37 9.86 -8.29
CA ILE A 100 13.02 8.51 -7.85
C ILE A 100 11.59 8.15 -8.25
N PHE A 101 10.64 9.06 -8.08
CA PHE A 101 9.25 8.88 -8.49
C PHE A 101 9.14 8.58 -9.99
N LEU A 102 9.87 9.32 -10.83
CA LEU A 102 9.91 9.09 -12.29
C LEU A 102 10.49 7.72 -12.63
N ILE A 103 11.61 7.32 -12.01
CA ILE A 103 12.23 6.01 -12.24
C ILE A 103 11.23 4.89 -11.92
N ILE A 104 10.57 4.93 -10.76
CA ILE A 104 9.59 3.92 -10.36
C ILE A 104 8.40 3.93 -11.30
N THR A 105 7.86 5.10 -11.64
CA THR A 105 6.70 5.22 -12.54
C THR A 105 6.99 4.61 -13.92
N VAL A 106 8.17 4.89 -14.49
CA VAL A 106 8.60 4.32 -15.77
C VAL A 106 8.81 2.81 -15.64
N ALA A 107 9.47 2.34 -14.58
CA ALA A 107 9.66 0.92 -14.34
C ALA A 107 8.32 0.17 -14.22
N GLN A 108 7.36 0.73 -13.47
CA GLN A 108 6.02 0.16 -13.32
C GLN A 108 5.27 0.12 -14.65
N PHE A 109 5.35 1.20 -15.45
CA PHE A 109 4.75 1.22 -16.78
C PHE A 109 5.37 0.16 -17.70
N ILE A 110 6.70 0.01 -17.70
CA ILE A 110 7.41 -1.00 -18.50
C ILE A 110 7.01 -2.41 -18.08
N VAL A 111 6.92 -2.69 -16.77
CA VAL A 111 6.51 -4.01 -16.26
C VAL A 111 5.06 -4.32 -16.65
N VAL A 112 4.14 -3.38 -16.54
CA VAL A 112 2.75 -3.58 -16.99
C VAL A 112 2.68 -3.77 -18.51
N ALA A 113 3.45 -3.01 -19.28
CA ALA A 113 3.45 -3.07 -20.73
C ALA A 113 4.17 -4.32 -21.31
N ARG A 114 5.14 -4.89 -20.59
CA ARG A 114 5.93 -6.06 -21.03
C ARG A 114 5.59 -7.36 -20.29
N GLY A 115 4.87 -7.30 -19.18
CA GLY A 115 4.73 -8.38 -18.20
C GLY A 115 3.31 -8.88 -17.99
N ALA A 116 2.41 -8.65 -18.95
CA ALA A 116 1.15 -9.36 -19.11
C ALA A 116 1.16 -10.11 -20.46
#